data_AF-A0A558IPQ5-F1
#
_entry.id   AF-A0A558IPQ5-F1
#
_cell.length_a   1.000
_cell.length_b   1.000
_cell.length_c   1.000
_cell.angle_alpha   90.00
_cell.angle_beta   90.00
_cell.angle_gamma   90.00
#
_symmetry.space_group_name_H-M   'P 1'
#
loop_
_entity.id
_entity.type
_entity.pdbx_description
1 polymer ?
#
loop_
_entity_poly.entity_id
_entity_poly.type
_entity_poly.pdbx_seq_one_letter_code
_entity_poly.pdbx_strand_id
1 'polypeptide(L)' 'MKQQLRIRNGLIDRLMEQMAFTEDSQMAVVLNVTIPEVQELREGAPASWDTIMRVAVLAGKKFDATGIAEPTGPGQINAA' A
#
# COMPACT_ATOMS: atom_id res chain seq x y z
N MET A 1 19.76 -9.41 -2.53
CA MET A 1 18.55 -9.07 -3.34
C MET A 1 17.57 -8.37 -2.41
N LYS A 2 17.05 -7.20 -2.75
CA LYS A 2 15.99 -6.56 -1.94
C LYS A 2 14.66 -7.22 -2.32
N GLN A 3 13.96 -7.78 -1.34
CA GLN A 3 12.64 -8.35 -1.54
C GLN A 3 11.66 -7.21 -1.83
N GLN A 4 10.93 -7.30 -2.94
CA GLN A 4 9.83 -6.37 -3.19
C GLN A 4 8.63 -6.77 -2.32
N LEU A 5 7.95 -5.77 -1.77
CA LEU A 5 6.79 -5.93 -0.92
C LEU A 5 5.59 -5.27 -1.59
N ARG A 6 4.41 -5.87 -1.45
CA ARG A 6 3.13 -5.22 -1.74
C ARG A 6 2.30 -5.10 -0.49
N ILE A 7 1.34 -4.18 -0.52
CA ILE A 7 0.26 -4.16 0.47
C ILE A 7 -0.65 -5.37 0.22
N ARG A 8 -1.15 -6.00 1.29
CA ARG A 8 -2.05 -7.15 1.16
C ARG A 8 -3.35 -6.74 0.44
N ASN A 9 -3.77 -7.58 -0.50
CA ASN A 9 -4.97 -7.35 -1.29
C ASN A 9 -6.20 -7.08 -0.42
N GLY A 10 -7.01 -6.11 -0.82
CA GLY A 10 -8.22 -5.69 -0.11
C GLY A 10 -7.98 -4.87 1.17
N LEU A 11 -6.72 -4.65 1.59
CA LEU A 11 -6.46 -3.81 2.77
C LEU A 11 -6.75 -2.33 2.49
N ILE A 12 -6.39 -1.83 1.30
CA ILE A 12 -6.69 -0.44 0.92
C ILE A 12 -8.20 -0.20 0.89
N ASP A 13 -8.97 -1.12 0.32
CA ASP A 13 -10.43 -0.99 0.25
C ASP A 13 -11.07 -1.02 1.63
N ARG A 14 -10.64 -1.95 2.50
CA ARG A 14 -11.08 -1.97 3.90
C ARG A 14 -10.76 -0.67 4.62
N LEU A 15 -9.58 -0.10 4.40
CA LEU A 15 -9.21 1.18 5.01
C LEU A 15 -10.07 2.33 4.47
N MET A 16 -10.41 2.33 3.19
CA MET A 16 -11.34 3.33 2.64
C MET A 16 -12.73 3.23 3.25
N GLU A 17 -13.27 2.01 3.41
CA GLU A 17 -14.54 1.79 4.10
C GLU A 17 -14.50 2.29 5.54
N GLN A 18 -13.44 1.96 6.29
CA GLN A 18 -13.26 2.37 7.68
C GLN A 18 -13.17 3.90 7.85
N MET A 19 -12.55 4.58 6.89
CA MET A 19 -12.39 6.04 6.90
C MET A 19 -13.55 6.78 6.22
N ALA A 20 -14.55 6.05 5.72
CA ALA A 20 -15.64 6.58 4.90
C ALA A 20 -15.14 7.39 3.68
N PHE A 21 -14.04 6.95 3.06
CA PHE A 21 -13.55 7.51 1.81
C PHE A 21 -14.35 6.94 0.64
N THR A 22 -14.95 7.83 -0.13
CA THR A 22 -15.74 7.49 -1.32
C THR A 22 -14.93 7.60 -2.60
N GLU A 23 -13.76 8.26 -2.55
CA GLU A 23 -12.92 8.52 -3.71
C GLU A 23 -11.45 8.15 -3.47
N ASP A 24 -10.79 7.64 -4.51
CA ASP A 24 -9.37 7.31 -4.51
C ASP A 24 -8.49 8.54 -4.26
N SER A 25 -8.97 9.72 -4.63
CA SER A 25 -8.34 11.01 -4.35
C SER A 25 -8.05 11.20 -2.86
N GLN A 26 -8.94 10.75 -1.98
CA GLN A 26 -8.80 10.88 -0.53
C GLN A 26 -7.71 9.94 -0.02
N MET A 27 -7.67 8.70 -0.51
CA MET A 27 -6.61 7.75 -0.15
C MET A 27 -5.25 8.21 -0.69
N ALA A 28 -5.21 8.75 -1.92
CA ALA A 28 -4.00 9.25 -2.55
C ALA A 28 -3.34 10.37 -1.71
N VAL A 29 -4.14 11.30 -1.19
CA VAL A 29 -3.66 12.37 -0.29
C VAL A 29 -3.03 11.79 0.97
N VAL A 30 -3.69 10.82 1.62
CA VAL A 30 -3.21 10.25 2.89
C VAL A 30 -1.93 9.43 2.70
N LEU A 31 -1.88 8.63 1.63
CA LEU A 31 -0.72 7.81 1.30
C LEU A 31 0.42 8.62 0.66
N ASN A 32 0.14 9.88 0.27
CA ASN A 32 1.06 10.75 -0.46
C ASN A 32 1.57 10.09 -1.75
N VAL A 33 0.61 9.63 -2.56
CA VAL A 33 0.80 8.95 -3.85
C VAL A 33 -0.14 9.58 -4.89
N THR A 34 0.02 9.22 -6.16
CA THR A 34 -0.93 9.66 -7.19
C THR A 34 -2.22 8.84 -7.17
N ILE A 35 -3.30 9.36 -7.77
CA ILE A 35 -4.57 8.61 -7.87
C ILE A 35 -4.38 7.28 -8.64
N PRO A 36 -3.68 7.23 -9.79
CA PRO A 36 -3.39 5.96 -10.46
C PRO A 36 -2.60 4.98 -9.59
N GLU A 37 -1.62 5.47 -8.81
CA GLU A 37 -0.85 4.63 -7.88
C GLU A 37 -1.74 3.97 -6.82
N VAL A 38 -2.82 4.61 -6.34
CA VAL A 38 -3.77 3.96 -5.41
C VAL A 38 -4.36 2.70 -6.05
N GLN A 39 -4.74 2.77 -7.33
CA GLN A 39 -5.30 1.63 -8.05
C GLN A 39 -4.25 0.54 -8.28
N GLU A 40 -3.02 0.90 -8.67
CA GLU A 40 -1.92 -0.06 -8.82
C GLU A 40 -1.62 -0.79 -7.51
N LEU A 41 -1.61 -0.07 -6.39
CA LEU A 41 -1.40 -0.65 -5.06
C LEU A 41 -2.54 -1.62 -4.66
N ARG A 42 -3.79 -1.33 -5.03
CA ARG A 42 -4.92 -2.26 -4.83
C ARG A 42 -4.78 -3.54 -5.65
N GLU A 43 -4.28 -3.40 -6.87
CA GLU A 43 -4.02 -4.52 -7.80
C GLU A 43 -2.79 -5.35 -7.38
N GLY A 44 -2.08 -4.91 -6.34
CA GLY A 44 -0.97 -5.63 -5.73
C GLY A 44 0.39 -5.28 -6.32
N ALA A 45 0.52 -4.09 -6.92
CA ALA A 45 1.82 -3.55 -7.32
C ALA A 45 2.78 -3.43 -6.12
N PRO A 46 4.11 -3.51 -6.35
CA PRO A 46 5.08 -3.25 -5.32
C PRO A 46 4.90 -1.86 -4.69
N ALA A 47 5.00 -1.80 -3.37
CA ALA A 47 4.87 -0.58 -2.59
C ALA A 47 6.21 -0.19 -1.97
N SER A 48 6.45 1.12 -1.86
CA SER A 48 7.58 1.63 -1.08
C SER A 48 7.41 1.31 0.41
N TRP A 49 8.52 1.21 1.15
CA TRP A 49 8.46 0.99 2.60
C TRP A 49 7.69 2.11 3.32
N ASP A 50 7.87 3.37 2.89
CA ASP A 50 7.17 4.52 3.47
C ASP A 50 5.65 4.44 3.25
N THR A 51 5.21 4.00 2.06
CA THR A 51 3.80 3.74 1.77
C THR A 51 3.26 2.62 2.66
N ILE A 52 4.01 1.52 2.83
CA ILE A 52 3.62 0.41 3.72
C ILE A 52 3.48 0.89 5.17
N MET A 53 4.40 1.73 5.65
CA MET A 53 4.34 2.29 7.01
C MET A 53 3.16 3.23 7.19
N ARG A 54 2.82 4.06 6.19
CA ARG A 54 1.59 4.87 6.23
C ARG A 54 0.36 3.99 6.35
N VAL A 55 0.25 2.93 5.55
CA VAL A 55 -0.85 1.96 5.64
C VAL A 55 -0.89 1.29 7.01
N ALA A 56 0.26 0.93 7.59
CA ALA A 56 0.33 0.35 8.93
C ALA A 56 -0.19 1.32 10.01
N VAL A 57 0.17 2.60 9.93
CA VAL A 57 -0.37 3.65 10.82
C VAL A 57 -1.89 3.75 10.69
N LEU A 58 -2.40 3.82 9.45
CA LEU A 58 -3.84 3.92 9.17
C LEU A 58 -4.61 2.69 9.67
N ALA A 59 -4.01 1.51 9.58
CA ALA A 59 -4.56 0.27 10.11
C ALA A 59 -4.45 0.14 11.65
N GLY A 60 -4.00 1.19 12.36
CA GLY A 60 -3.84 1.20 13.81
C GLY A 60 -2.67 0.36 14.32
N LYS A 61 -1.72 -0.02 13.47
CA LYS A 61 -0.58 -0.90 13.81
C LYS A 61 0.70 -0.15 14.20
N LYS A 62 0.60 1.14 14.50
CA LYS A 62 1.76 2.01 14.80
C LYS A 62 2.74 2.03 13.63
N PHE A 63 3.79 1.20 13.65
CA PHE A 63 4.80 1.07 12.60
C PHE A 63 5.14 -0.40 12.28
N ASP A 64 4.15 -1.29 12.46
CA ASP A 64 4.33 -2.72 12.22
C ASP A 64 3.74 -3.15 10.87
N ALA A 65 4.61 -3.59 9.96
CA ALA A 65 4.22 -4.13 8.65
C ALA A 65 3.57 -5.53 8.72
N THR A 66 3.57 -6.18 9.89
CA THR A 66 3.05 -7.54 10.07
C THR A 66 1.58 -7.59 9.68
N GLY A 67 1.24 -8.40 8.67
CA GLY A 67 -0.12 -8.50 8.16
C GLY A 67 -0.60 -7.27 7.37
N ILE A 68 0.30 -6.33 7.05
CA ILE A 68 0.06 -5.18 6.17
C ILE A 68 0.63 -5.45 4.79
N ALA A 69 1.88 -5.91 4.75
CA ALA A 69 2.59 -6.21 3.52
C ALA A 69 2.93 -7.70 3.39
N GLU A 70 3.16 -8.12 2.15
CA GLU A 70 3.64 -9.44 1.80
C GLU A 70 4.60 -9.39 0.62
N PRO A 71 5.50 -10.37 0.46
CA PRO A 71 6.45 -10.40 -0.65
C PRO A 71 5.79 -10.55 -2.02
N THR A 72 6.25 -9.78 -3.02
CA THR A 72 5.88 -9.95 -4.42
C THR A 72 6.92 -10.80 -5.16
N GLY A 73 7.07 -12.08 -4.78
CA GLY A 73 8.00 -13.01 -5.43
C GLY A 73 9.46 -12.49 -5.58
N PRO A 74 10.32 -13.19 -6.34
CA PRO A 74 11.61 -12.64 -6.73
C PRO A 74 11.39 -11.54 -7.80
N GLY A 75 11.42 -10.28 -7.39
CA GLY A 75 11.32 -9.14 -8.32
C GLY A 75 12.50 -9.11 -9.29
N GLN A 76 12.23 -9.20 -10.60
CA GLN A 76 13.11 -8.63 -11.62
C GLN A 76 13.06 -7.12 -11.45
N ILE A 77 14.18 -6.56 -11.01
CA ILE A 77 14.36 -5.10 -10.96
C ILE A 77 14.53 -4.68 -12.42
N ASN A 78 13.50 -4.11 -13.04
CA ASN A 78 13.74 -3.30 -14.23
C ASN A 78 14.50 -2.07 -13.75
N ALA A 79 15.81 -2.06 -14.00
CA ALA A 79 16.67 -0.93 -13.73
C ALA A 79 16.23 0.26 -14.59
N ALA A 80 16.21 1.43 -13.94
CA ALA A 80 16.13 2.81 -14.41
C ALA A 80 16.01 3.07 -15.92
#